data_AF-A0A9P0MNH0-F1
#
_entry.id   AF-A0A9P0MNH0-F1
#
_cell.length_a   1.000
_cell.length_b   1.000
_cell.length_c   1.000
_cell.angle_alpha   90.00
_cell.angle_beta   90.00
_cell.angle_gamma   90.00
#
_symmetry.space_group_name_H-M   'P 1'
#
loop_
_entity.id
_entity.type
_entity.pdbx_description
1 polymer ?
#
loop_
_entity_poly.entity_id
_entity_poly.type
_entity_poly.pdbx_seq_one_letter_code
_entity_poly.pdbx_strand_id
1 'polypeptide(L)'
;MATVCILSTLYDALIFSKSDQKSTILIAFSFYTNGQKLISTRTSKNTVGCLNGLRVVSMMLTVLSHIYMYSMIQPLINLIDYAKDEEHSRQVVQCLGSLAVDTFFVTGGFLVSYNYLLKSTDEKSIPFCKFYIHRFLRLSPSLGVVVLFYATIFYHVGSGPFWTFINYFFIDYCKENWWSTLLYVQNYVHPNNMCIGQSWYLAVDTQMYLLAPFMLYLVIKKPRGTIALLILLIVASCGFTFGISLFKEVGPAIIGNTNKVMKYIYVTTYTRATPWLMGFILGFGLARSAGHIEESKQVLPYV
;
A
#
# COMPACT_ATOMS: atom_id res chain seq x y z
N MET A 1 23.20 -12.56 0.61
CA MET A 1 22.82 -11.15 0.86
C MET A 1 23.83 -10.43 1.75
N ALA A 2 24.11 -10.91 2.97
CA ALA A 2 25.03 -10.22 3.88
C ALA A 2 26.42 -9.96 3.28
N THR A 3 27.00 -10.93 2.57
CA THR A 3 28.28 -10.79 1.86
C THR A 3 28.29 -9.67 0.83
N VAL A 4 27.23 -9.55 0.03
CA VAL A 4 27.08 -8.48 -0.98
C VAL A 4 26.99 -7.11 -0.33
N CYS A 5 26.21 -6.97 0.76
CA CYS A 5 26.10 -5.71 1.48
C CYS A 5 27.42 -5.32 2.15
N ILE A 6 28.14 -6.28 2.76
CA ILE A 6 29.45 -6.03 3.38
C ILE A 6 30.47 -5.60 2.33
N LEU A 7 30.58 -6.32 1.20
CA LEU A 7 31.50 -5.97 0.12
C LEU A 7 31.17 -4.62 -0.51
N SER A 8 29.88 -4.33 -0.71
CA SER A 8 29.42 -3.04 -1.23
C SER A 8 29.71 -1.89 -0.26
N THR A 9 29.54 -2.12 1.05
CA THR A 9 29.84 -1.14 2.09
C THR A 9 31.35 -0.92 2.23
N LEU A 10 32.16 -1.98 2.16
CA LEU A 10 33.63 -1.88 2.17
C LEU A 10 34.14 -1.16 0.91
N TYR A 11 33.58 -1.44 -0.26
CA TYR A 11 33.86 -0.70 -1.49
C TYR A 11 33.55 0.79 -1.31
N ASP A 12 32.35 1.11 -0.82
CA ASP A 12 31.89 2.48 -0.58
C ASP A 12 32.65 3.19 0.55
N ALA A 13 33.23 2.48 1.51
CA ALA A 13 34.01 3.09 2.60
C ALA A 13 35.49 3.27 2.24
N LEU A 14 36.10 2.28 1.56
CA LEU A 14 37.54 2.22 1.32
C LEU A 14 37.97 2.89 0.00
N ILE A 15 37.19 2.74 -1.07
CA ILE A 15 37.51 3.31 -2.40
C ILE A 15 37.01 4.77 -2.52
N PHE A 16 36.04 5.16 -1.70
CA PHE A 16 35.54 6.53 -1.57
C PHE A 16 36.61 7.54 -1.13
N SER A 17 37.66 7.10 -0.43
CA SER A 17 38.76 7.98 -0.05
C SER A 17 39.64 8.43 -1.23
N LYS A 18 39.51 7.84 -2.43
CA LYS A 18 40.50 8.01 -3.52
C LYS A 18 39.93 8.33 -4.91
N SER A 19 38.62 8.31 -5.16
CA SER A 19 38.07 8.55 -6.50
C SER A 19 36.67 9.19 -6.50
N ASP A 20 36.46 10.18 -7.37
CA ASP A 20 35.19 10.91 -7.55
C ASP A 20 34.18 10.16 -8.44
N GLN A 21 34.58 9.08 -9.12
CA GLN A 21 33.72 8.34 -10.05
C GLN A 21 33.08 7.12 -9.37
N LYS A 22 31.86 7.30 -8.87
CA LYS A 22 31.08 6.25 -8.22
C LYS A 22 30.38 5.35 -9.24
N SER A 23 30.67 4.04 -9.21
CA SER A 23 29.82 3.06 -9.88
C SER A 23 28.53 2.86 -9.09
N THR A 24 27.39 3.28 -9.67
CA THR A 24 26.06 3.18 -9.06
C THR A 24 25.70 1.75 -8.65
N ILE A 25 26.20 0.75 -9.39
CA ILE A 25 25.92 -0.67 -9.15
C ILE A 25 26.67 -1.17 -7.92
N LEU A 26 27.95 -0.81 -7.76
CA LEU A 26 28.80 -1.30 -6.68
C LEU A 26 28.42 -0.72 -5.32
N ILE A 27 27.76 0.43 -5.29
CA ILE A 27 27.29 1.10 -4.06
C ILE A 27 25.81 0.81 -3.79
N ALA A 28 25.11 0.11 -4.70
CA ALA A 28 23.67 -0.13 -4.61
C ALA A 28 23.25 -0.80 -3.28
N PHE A 29 24.12 -1.65 -2.70
CA PHE A 29 23.88 -2.37 -1.45
C PHE A 29 24.71 -1.86 -0.26
N SER A 30 25.33 -0.69 -0.39
CA SER A 30 26.14 -0.12 0.69
C SER A 30 25.24 0.36 1.84
N PHE A 31 25.52 -0.10 3.05
CA PHE A 31 24.83 0.39 4.25
C PHE A 31 25.16 1.85 4.54
N TYR A 32 26.36 2.32 4.19
CA TYR A 32 26.78 3.69 4.48
C TYR A 32 25.99 4.70 3.63
N THR A 33 26.11 4.64 2.30
CA THR A 33 25.39 5.55 1.39
C THR A 33 23.87 5.40 1.52
N ASN A 34 23.33 4.19 1.61
CA ASN A 34 21.88 4.01 1.76
C ASN A 34 21.38 4.44 3.15
N GLY A 35 22.19 4.26 4.21
CA GLY A 35 21.87 4.74 5.55
C GLY A 35 21.81 6.26 5.63
N GLN A 36 22.76 6.96 5.01
CA GLN A 36 22.72 8.42 4.90
C GLN A 36 21.49 8.92 4.13
N LYS A 37 21.12 8.23 3.04
CA LYS A 37 19.88 8.53 2.30
C LYS A 37 18.62 8.28 3.14
N LEU A 38 18.62 7.23 3.95
CA LEU A 38 17.48 6.85 4.80
C LEU A 38 17.21 7.89 5.91
N ILE A 39 18.26 8.48 6.48
CA ILE A 39 18.18 9.46 7.58
C ILE A 39 18.03 10.90 7.05
N SER A 40 18.26 11.13 5.75
CA SER A 40 18.14 12.45 5.13
C SER A 40 16.70 12.99 5.18
N THR A 41 16.54 14.19 5.72
CA THR A 41 15.26 14.94 5.76
C THR A 41 15.04 15.85 4.55
N ARG A 42 15.93 15.82 3.56
CA ARG A 42 15.81 16.65 2.34
C ARG A 42 14.58 16.23 1.52
N THR A 43 13.72 17.18 1.20
CA THR A 43 12.52 16.96 0.38
C THR A 43 12.65 17.61 -1.00
N SER A 44 12.03 16.99 -2.02
CA SER A 44 11.97 17.59 -3.36
C SER A 44 10.91 18.69 -3.41
N LYS A 45 11.11 19.72 -4.24
CA LYS A 45 10.17 20.86 -4.37
C LYS A 45 8.74 20.44 -4.75
N ASN A 46 8.58 19.30 -5.44
CA ASN A 46 7.27 18.80 -5.90
C ASN A 46 6.64 17.79 -4.92
N THR A 47 7.13 17.71 -3.69
CA THR A 47 6.60 16.77 -2.68
C THR A 47 5.47 17.42 -1.89
N VAL A 48 4.31 16.77 -1.83
CA VAL A 48 3.21 17.21 -0.96
C VAL A 48 3.48 16.75 0.48
N GLY A 49 4.07 17.64 1.29
CA GLY A 49 4.59 17.29 2.63
C GLY A 49 3.57 16.73 3.61
N CYS A 50 2.33 17.23 3.61
CA CYS A 50 1.28 16.74 4.51
C CYS A 50 0.93 15.26 4.28
N LEU A 51 1.08 14.74 3.05
CA LEU A 51 0.86 13.33 2.75
C LEU A 51 1.89 12.42 3.42
N ASN A 52 3.12 12.91 3.64
CA ASN A 52 4.13 12.14 4.37
C ASN A 52 3.74 11.99 5.84
N GLY A 53 3.28 13.08 6.49
CA GLY A 53 2.78 13.02 7.86
C GLY A 53 1.56 12.09 7.99
N LEU A 54 0.61 12.22 7.06
CA LEU A 54 -0.57 11.38 7.00
C LEU A 54 -0.21 9.88 6.88
N ARG A 55 0.76 9.54 6.02
CA ARG A 55 1.27 8.17 5.90
C ARG A 55 1.87 7.64 7.18
N VAL A 56 2.69 8.44 7.89
CA VAL A 56 3.32 8.00 9.15
C VAL A 56 2.26 7.67 10.19
N VAL A 57 1.26 8.55 10.36
CA VAL A 57 0.15 8.32 11.30
C VAL A 57 -0.64 7.08 10.90
N SER A 58 -0.99 6.92 9.63
CA SER A 58 -1.70 5.73 9.13
C SER A 58 -0.88 4.44 9.32
N MET A 59 0.44 4.48 9.13
CA MET A 59 1.34 3.33 9.37
C MET A 59 1.32 2.94 10.84
N MET A 60 1.45 3.91 11.75
CA MET A 60 1.43 3.66 13.19
C MET A 60 0.10 3.04 13.65
N LEU A 61 -1.04 3.61 13.20
CA LEU A 61 -2.37 3.07 13.51
C LEU A 61 -2.56 1.65 12.97
N THR A 62 -2.07 1.39 11.76
CA THR A 62 -2.13 0.05 11.15
C THR A 62 -1.30 -0.94 11.96
N VAL A 63 -0.07 -0.61 12.35
CA VAL A 63 0.80 -1.47 13.15
C VAL A 63 0.17 -1.76 14.52
N LEU A 64 -0.32 -0.73 15.22
CA LEU A 64 -1.01 -0.89 16.50
C LEU A 64 -2.22 -1.81 16.37
N SER A 65 -3.06 -1.60 15.36
CA SER A 65 -4.22 -2.47 15.09
C SER A 65 -3.83 -3.92 14.84
N HIS A 66 -2.75 -4.20 14.12
CA HIS A 66 -2.28 -5.57 13.89
C HIS A 66 -1.73 -6.20 15.18
N ILE A 67 -1.02 -5.44 16.03
CA ILE A 67 -0.55 -5.92 17.33
C ILE A 67 -1.74 -6.38 18.18
N TYR A 68 -2.78 -5.56 18.30
CA TYR A 68 -4.01 -5.91 19.02
C TYR A 68 -4.79 -7.05 18.37
N MET A 69 -4.73 -7.21 17.04
CA MET A 69 -5.37 -8.33 16.36
C MET A 69 -4.64 -9.64 16.68
N TYR A 70 -3.30 -9.65 16.63
CA TYR A 70 -2.51 -10.85 16.89
C TYR A 70 -2.45 -11.24 18.37
N SER A 71 -2.60 -10.28 19.31
CA SER A 71 -2.67 -10.60 20.74
C SER A 71 -3.86 -11.51 21.08
N MET A 72 -4.95 -11.47 20.32
CA MET A 72 -6.11 -12.38 20.48
C MET A 72 -5.77 -13.85 20.26
N ILE A 73 -4.78 -14.12 19.42
CA ILE A 73 -4.45 -15.47 18.96
C ILE A 73 -3.33 -16.06 19.83
N GLN A 74 -2.68 -15.25 20.67
CA GLN A 74 -1.60 -15.71 21.55
C GLN A 74 -2.16 -16.51 22.75
N PRO A 75 -1.39 -17.48 23.27
CA PRO A 75 -1.75 -18.20 24.49
C PRO A 75 -1.67 -17.26 25.70
N LEU A 76 -2.81 -16.69 26.08
CA LEU A 76 -2.95 -15.77 27.22
C LEU A 76 -3.29 -16.54 28.49
N ILE A 77 -2.53 -16.30 29.56
CA ILE A 77 -2.72 -16.97 30.87
C ILE A 77 -4.11 -16.69 31.45
N ASN A 78 -4.66 -15.49 31.21
CA ASN A 78 -5.98 -15.07 31.67
C ASN A 78 -6.89 -14.66 30.50
N LEU A 79 -7.13 -15.56 29.55
CA LEU A 79 -7.96 -15.28 28.36
C LEU A 79 -9.35 -14.71 28.71
N ILE A 80 -9.95 -15.14 29.81
CA ILE A 80 -11.27 -14.70 30.25
C ILE A 80 -11.23 -13.26 30.77
N ASP A 81 -10.22 -12.90 31.56
CA ASP A 81 -10.06 -11.52 32.05
C ASP A 81 -9.66 -10.59 30.90
N TYR A 82 -8.81 -11.07 29.99
CA TYR A 82 -8.47 -10.37 28.77
C TYR A 82 -9.69 -10.14 27.85
N ALA A 83 -10.61 -11.10 27.77
CA ALA A 83 -11.86 -10.93 27.03
C ALA A 83 -12.83 -9.93 27.70
N LYS A 84 -12.81 -9.85 29.05
CA LYS A 84 -13.71 -9.00 29.85
C LYS A 84 -13.24 -7.54 30.01
N ASP A 85 -11.94 -7.30 30.10
CA ASP A 85 -11.35 -5.97 30.35
C ASP A 85 -11.37 -5.07 29.10
N GLU A 86 -11.66 -5.64 27.92
CA GLU A 86 -11.11 -5.11 26.68
C GLU A 86 -12.18 -4.75 25.62
N GLU A 87 -13.35 -4.27 26.05
CA GLU A 87 -14.46 -4.06 25.10
C GLU A 87 -14.37 -2.73 24.32
N HIS A 88 -13.87 -1.62 24.87
CA HIS A 88 -13.98 -0.32 24.18
C HIS A 88 -12.69 0.18 23.50
N SER A 89 -11.56 0.28 24.20
CA SER A 89 -10.34 0.91 23.66
C SER A 89 -9.70 0.11 22.51
N ARG A 90 -9.62 -1.21 22.64
CA ARG A 90 -9.09 -2.12 21.62
C ARG A 90 -9.93 -2.13 20.35
N GLN A 91 -11.26 -2.20 20.48
CA GLN A 91 -12.16 -2.17 19.32
C GLN A 91 -12.04 -0.85 18.55
N VAL A 92 -11.89 0.27 19.27
CA VAL A 92 -11.61 1.57 18.65
C VAL A 92 -10.30 1.53 17.86
N VAL A 93 -9.21 1.00 18.43
CA VAL A 93 -7.92 0.90 17.72
C VAL A 93 -8.00 0.01 16.47
N GLN A 94 -8.71 -1.12 16.54
CA GLN A 94 -8.92 -2.00 15.38
C GLN A 94 -9.72 -1.31 14.27
N CYS A 95 -10.80 -0.60 14.62
CA CYS A 95 -11.57 0.21 13.67
C CYS A 95 -10.71 1.30 13.05
N LEU A 96 -9.93 2.03 13.85
CA LEU A 96 -9.03 3.07 13.36
C LEU A 96 -7.96 2.52 12.42
N GLY A 97 -7.40 1.34 12.70
CA GLY A 97 -6.44 0.68 11.83
C GLY A 97 -7.04 0.27 10.48
N SER A 98 -8.24 -0.28 10.49
CA SER A 98 -9.01 -0.62 9.28
C SER A 98 -9.27 0.62 8.40
N LEU A 99 -9.65 1.74 9.02
CA LEU A 99 -9.86 3.03 8.34
C LEU A 99 -8.54 3.69 7.90
N ALA A 100 -7.45 3.48 8.63
CA ALA A 100 -6.14 4.02 8.26
C ALA A 100 -5.66 3.47 6.91
N VAL A 101 -6.08 2.25 6.54
CA VAL A 101 -5.79 1.68 5.22
C VAL A 101 -6.41 2.50 4.08
N ASP A 102 -7.60 3.07 4.30
CA ASP A 102 -8.26 3.93 3.29
C ASP A 102 -7.48 5.18 2.99
N THR A 103 -6.73 5.67 3.98
CA THR A 103 -5.83 6.80 3.79
C THR A 103 -4.74 6.46 2.79
N PHE A 104 -4.17 5.24 2.83
CA PHE A 104 -3.20 4.81 1.84
C PHE A 104 -3.83 4.71 0.45
N PHE A 105 -5.05 4.18 0.32
CA PHE A 105 -5.78 4.16 -0.97
C PHE A 105 -6.00 5.56 -1.54
N VAL A 106 -6.47 6.51 -0.72
CA VAL A 106 -6.62 7.92 -1.11
C VAL A 106 -5.27 8.48 -1.58
N THR A 107 -4.19 8.27 -0.83
CA THR A 107 -2.86 8.76 -1.24
C THR A 107 -2.35 8.10 -2.53
N GLY A 108 -2.69 6.82 -2.74
CA GLY A 108 -2.35 6.06 -3.95
C GLY A 108 -2.98 6.69 -5.19
N GLY A 109 -4.31 6.81 -5.20
CA GLY A 109 -5.04 7.45 -6.30
C GLY A 109 -4.63 8.90 -6.52
N PHE A 110 -4.47 9.66 -5.43
CA PHE A 110 -4.04 11.07 -5.49
C PHE A 110 -2.70 11.24 -6.18
N LEU A 111 -1.67 10.50 -5.77
CA LEU A 111 -0.33 10.66 -6.34
C LEU A 111 -0.25 10.18 -7.78
N VAL A 112 -1.10 9.23 -8.17
CA VAL A 112 -1.17 8.76 -9.55
C VAL A 112 -1.67 9.87 -10.47
N SER A 113 -2.79 10.52 -10.13
CA SER A 113 -3.32 11.62 -10.94
C SER A 113 -2.46 12.88 -10.82
N TYR A 114 -2.11 13.29 -9.61
CA TYR A 114 -1.37 14.53 -9.35
C TYR A 114 0.02 14.53 -10.01
N ASN A 115 0.84 13.50 -9.79
CA ASN A 115 2.19 13.48 -10.35
C ASN A 115 2.19 13.32 -11.87
N TYR A 116 1.24 12.56 -12.42
CA TYR A 116 1.15 12.38 -13.87
C TYR A 116 0.79 13.69 -14.55
N LEU A 117 -0.24 14.38 -14.06
CA LEU A 117 -0.72 15.63 -14.65
C LEU A 117 0.27 16.79 -14.47
N LEU A 118 0.99 16.84 -13.35
CA LEU A 118 2.02 17.87 -13.13
C LEU A 118 3.26 17.66 -14.02
N LYS A 119 3.57 16.40 -14.37
CA LYS A 119 4.75 16.05 -15.18
C LYS A 119 4.46 16.01 -16.67
N SER A 120 3.21 15.79 -17.06
CA SER A 120 2.78 15.63 -18.46
C SER A 120 2.44 16.99 -19.07
N THR A 121 3.46 17.78 -19.43
CA THR A 121 3.26 19.07 -20.11
C THR A 121 2.99 18.93 -21.61
N ASP A 122 3.49 17.88 -22.29
CA ASP A 122 3.40 17.78 -23.76
C ASP A 122 3.04 16.41 -24.35
N GLU A 123 3.06 15.32 -23.55
CA GLU A 123 2.77 13.97 -24.07
C GLU A 123 1.25 13.68 -24.08
N LYS A 124 0.66 13.66 -25.29
CA LYS A 124 -0.74 13.24 -25.51
C LYS A 124 -0.96 11.72 -25.32
N SER A 125 0.11 10.94 -25.21
CA SER A 125 0.07 9.48 -25.12
C SER A 125 0.70 9.01 -23.81
N ILE A 126 -0.05 8.21 -23.05
CA ILE A 126 0.45 7.59 -21.81
C ILE A 126 1.25 6.34 -22.21
N PRO A 127 2.55 6.21 -21.86
CA PRO A 127 3.31 5.00 -22.15
C PRO A 127 2.93 3.87 -21.17
N PHE A 128 1.84 3.14 -21.47
CA PHE A 128 1.27 2.07 -20.63
C PHE A 128 2.34 1.07 -20.16
N CYS A 129 3.18 0.56 -21.07
CA CYS A 129 4.21 -0.42 -20.72
C CYS A 129 5.21 0.13 -19.70
N LYS A 130 5.71 1.35 -19.91
CA LYS A 130 6.65 2.01 -18.99
C LYS A 130 6.02 2.25 -17.61
N PHE A 131 4.73 2.62 -17.60
CA PHE A 131 3.97 2.85 -16.38
C PHE A 131 3.88 1.59 -15.51
N TYR A 132 3.53 0.44 -16.12
CA TYR A 132 3.42 -0.83 -15.39
C TYR A 132 4.78 -1.41 -14.99
N ILE A 133 5.78 -1.39 -15.89
CA ILE A 133 7.13 -1.90 -15.59
C ILE A 133 7.76 -1.14 -14.42
N HIS A 134 7.68 0.19 -14.43
CA HIS A 134 8.25 1.01 -13.36
C HIS A 134 7.64 0.67 -12.00
N ARG A 135 6.32 0.43 -11.95
CA ARG A 135 5.65 0.04 -10.70
C ARG A 135 6.04 -1.36 -10.27
N PHE A 136 6.07 -2.33 -11.19
CA PHE A 136 6.45 -3.70 -10.90
C PHE A 136 7.87 -3.76 -10.32
N LEU A 137 8.84 -3.10 -10.96
CA LEU A 137 10.23 -3.03 -10.49
C LEU A 137 10.38 -2.30 -9.14
N ARG A 138 9.44 -1.41 -8.79
CA ARG A 138 9.44 -0.69 -7.51
C ARG A 138 8.91 -1.54 -6.35
N LEU A 139 7.89 -2.37 -6.57
CA LEU A 139 7.15 -3.05 -5.50
C LEU A 139 7.45 -4.55 -5.40
N SER A 140 7.61 -5.22 -6.53
CA SER A 140 7.73 -6.68 -6.57
C SER A 140 9.02 -7.21 -5.97
N PRO A 141 10.20 -6.55 -6.10
CA PRO A 141 11.42 -7.04 -5.47
C PRO A 141 11.34 -7.08 -3.93
N SER A 142 10.82 -6.02 -3.30
CA SER A 142 10.68 -5.99 -1.84
C SER A 142 9.65 -6.99 -1.34
N LEU A 143 8.51 -7.12 -2.02
CA LEU A 143 7.52 -8.15 -1.71
C LEU A 143 8.10 -9.57 -1.87
N GLY A 144 8.89 -9.81 -2.92
CA GLY A 144 9.56 -11.08 -3.17
C GLY A 144 10.51 -11.48 -2.04
N VAL A 145 11.26 -10.53 -1.48
CA VAL A 145 12.12 -10.79 -0.31
C VAL A 145 11.30 -11.20 0.91
N VAL A 146 10.16 -10.55 1.16
CA VAL A 146 9.28 -10.92 2.29
C VAL A 146 8.66 -12.29 2.07
N VAL A 147 8.17 -12.58 0.87
CA VAL A 147 7.62 -13.90 0.51
C VAL A 147 8.67 -14.98 0.72
N LEU A 148 9.90 -14.77 0.26
CA LEU A 148 11.00 -15.71 0.45
C LEU A 148 11.31 -15.91 1.94
N PHE A 149 11.35 -14.82 2.71
CA PHE A 149 11.57 -14.90 4.15
C PHE A 149 10.51 -15.76 4.85
N TYR A 150 9.22 -15.55 4.57
CA TYR A 150 8.12 -16.35 5.14
C TYR A 150 8.17 -17.82 4.70
N ALA A 151 8.45 -18.07 3.42
CA ALA A 151 8.48 -19.44 2.88
C ALA A 151 9.68 -20.27 3.37
N THR A 152 10.81 -19.64 3.73
CA THR A 152 12.05 -20.36 4.06
C THR A 152 12.61 -20.06 5.45
N ILE A 153 12.87 -18.79 5.78
CA ILE A 153 13.63 -18.42 6.98
C ILE A 153 12.74 -18.42 8.23
N PHE A 154 11.49 -17.98 8.09
CA PHE A 154 10.58 -17.74 9.21
C PHE A 154 10.40 -18.98 10.09
N TYR A 155 10.43 -20.18 9.52
CA TYR A 155 10.38 -21.46 10.25
C TYR A 155 11.42 -21.56 11.39
N HIS A 156 12.60 -20.99 11.17
CA HIS A 156 13.74 -21.08 12.08
C HIS A 156 13.82 -19.95 13.11
N VAL A 157 12.89 -18.99 13.08
CA VAL A 157 12.93 -17.80 13.94
C VAL A 157 12.44 -18.10 15.36
N GLY A 158 11.72 -19.20 15.56
CA GLY A 158 11.13 -19.56 16.85
C GLY A 158 11.01 -21.06 17.07
N SER A 159 10.56 -21.42 18.27
CA SER A 159 10.30 -22.79 18.71
C SER A 159 9.29 -22.80 19.85
N GLY A 160 8.60 -23.91 20.06
CA GLY A 160 7.68 -24.09 21.20
C GLY A 160 6.37 -24.77 20.81
N PRO A 161 5.52 -25.13 21.78
CA PRO A 161 4.28 -25.85 21.54
C PRO A 161 3.28 -25.07 20.67
N PHE A 162 3.28 -23.73 20.79
CA PHE A 162 2.44 -22.86 19.96
C PHE A 162 3.04 -22.60 18.56
N TRP A 163 4.32 -22.91 18.35
CA TRP A 163 5.02 -22.64 17.08
C TRP A 163 4.45 -23.44 15.92
N THR A 164 3.89 -24.63 16.18
CA THR A 164 3.20 -25.44 15.15
C THR A 164 2.01 -24.68 14.54
N PHE A 165 1.26 -23.94 15.35
CA PHE A 165 0.15 -23.12 14.87
C PHE A 165 0.65 -21.93 14.03
N ILE A 166 1.72 -21.27 14.48
CA ILE A 166 2.37 -20.18 13.74
C ILE A 166 2.90 -20.67 12.38
N ASN A 167 3.54 -21.84 12.35
CA ASN A 167 4.05 -22.46 11.13
C ASN A 167 2.91 -22.72 10.13
N TYR A 168 1.81 -23.30 10.58
CA TYR A 168 0.66 -23.55 9.72
C TYR A 168 0.10 -22.25 9.12
N PHE A 169 -0.11 -21.23 9.95
CA PHE A 169 -0.74 -19.97 9.52
C PHE A 169 0.15 -19.11 8.62
N PHE A 170 1.46 -19.07 8.86
CA PHE A 170 2.36 -18.14 8.16
C PHE A 170 3.26 -18.80 7.11
N ILE A 171 3.57 -20.09 7.26
CA ILE A 171 4.56 -20.78 6.41
C ILE A 171 3.86 -21.66 5.41
N ASP A 172 2.95 -22.53 5.86
CA ASP A 172 2.30 -23.50 4.98
C ASP A 172 1.40 -22.79 3.96
N TYR A 173 0.57 -21.83 4.41
CA TYR A 173 -0.17 -20.95 3.51
C TYR A 173 0.75 -20.19 2.54
N CYS A 174 1.94 -19.80 2.98
CA CYS A 174 2.85 -19.11 2.08
C CYS A 174 3.51 -20.03 1.05
N LYS A 175 3.94 -21.23 1.44
CA LYS A 175 4.51 -22.23 0.53
C LYS A 175 3.54 -22.64 -0.58
N GLU A 176 2.25 -22.70 -0.27
CA GLU A 176 1.21 -23.02 -1.25
C GLU A 176 0.84 -21.81 -2.12
N ASN A 177 0.69 -20.62 -1.51
CA ASN A 177 0.01 -19.49 -2.16
C ASN A 177 0.92 -18.29 -2.48
N TRP A 178 2.26 -18.42 -2.37
CA TRP A 178 3.23 -17.35 -2.66
C TRP A 178 3.03 -16.70 -4.04
N TRP A 179 2.73 -17.51 -5.06
CA TRP A 179 2.59 -17.05 -6.44
C TRP A 179 1.43 -16.05 -6.59
N SER A 180 0.32 -16.30 -5.88
CA SER A 180 -0.85 -15.42 -5.89
C SER A 180 -0.56 -14.05 -5.28
N THR A 181 0.33 -14.00 -4.28
CA THR A 181 0.81 -12.76 -3.65
C THR A 181 1.73 -11.98 -4.59
N LEU A 182 2.64 -12.64 -5.30
CA LEU A 182 3.53 -11.97 -6.27
C LEU A 182 2.79 -11.46 -7.52
N LEU A 183 1.69 -12.13 -7.89
CA LEU A 183 0.80 -11.69 -8.96
C LEU A 183 -0.25 -10.67 -8.52
N TYR A 184 -0.30 -10.31 -7.23
CA TYR A 184 -1.27 -9.35 -6.69
C TYR A 184 -2.74 -9.77 -6.87
N VAL A 185 -3.05 -11.07 -6.78
CA VAL A 185 -4.40 -11.64 -6.95
C VAL A 185 -4.88 -12.44 -5.74
N GLN A 186 -4.09 -12.51 -4.66
CA GLN A 186 -4.36 -13.29 -3.46
C GLN A 186 -5.70 -12.95 -2.80
N ASN A 187 -6.18 -11.71 -2.97
CA ASN A 187 -7.47 -11.27 -2.44
C ASN A 187 -8.70 -11.91 -3.12
N TYR A 188 -8.53 -12.51 -4.30
CA TYR A 188 -9.58 -13.26 -5.00
C TYR A 188 -9.37 -14.76 -4.98
N VAL A 189 -8.12 -15.22 -5.14
CA VAL A 189 -7.83 -16.66 -5.24
C VAL A 189 -7.89 -17.32 -3.86
N HIS A 190 -7.22 -16.74 -2.85
CA HIS A 190 -7.07 -17.33 -1.52
C HIS A 190 -7.35 -16.31 -0.41
N PRO A 191 -8.57 -15.72 -0.32
CA PRO A 191 -8.86 -14.63 0.61
C PRO A 191 -8.68 -14.99 2.09
N ASN A 192 -8.78 -16.28 2.44
CA ASN A 192 -8.64 -16.76 3.82
C ASN A 192 -7.25 -17.34 4.13
N ASN A 193 -6.46 -17.69 3.10
CA ASN A 193 -5.21 -18.46 3.25
C ASN A 193 -4.07 -17.75 2.51
N MET A 194 -3.96 -16.43 2.68
CA MET A 194 -2.94 -15.62 1.99
C MET A 194 -1.54 -15.91 2.54
N CYS A 195 -0.51 -15.95 1.68
CA CYS A 195 0.90 -16.06 2.12
C CYS A 195 1.27 -14.92 3.09
N ILE A 196 1.00 -13.67 2.69
CA ILE A 196 1.24 -12.47 3.52
C ILE A 196 -0.10 -11.76 3.70
N GLY A 197 -0.78 -11.97 4.83
CA GLY A 197 -2.11 -11.41 5.08
C GLY A 197 -2.18 -9.90 4.79
N GLN A 198 -1.32 -9.11 5.42
CA GLN A 198 -1.25 -7.65 5.26
C GLN A 198 -0.97 -7.17 3.82
N SER A 199 -0.50 -8.03 2.92
CA SER A 199 -0.24 -7.66 1.52
C SER A 199 -1.51 -7.51 0.68
N TRP A 200 -2.69 -7.86 1.20
CA TRP A 200 -3.97 -7.70 0.51
C TRP A 200 -4.18 -6.26 0.01
N TYR A 201 -3.78 -5.25 0.80
CA TYR A 201 -3.86 -3.85 0.43
C TYR A 201 -3.07 -3.56 -0.85
N LEU A 202 -1.88 -4.15 -0.96
CA LEU A 202 -1.00 -3.97 -2.11
C LEU A 202 -1.59 -4.61 -3.38
N ALA A 203 -2.37 -5.68 -3.24
CA ALA A 203 -3.11 -6.27 -4.34
C ALA A 203 -4.19 -5.31 -4.86
N VAL A 204 -5.04 -4.80 -3.96
CA VAL A 204 -6.10 -3.83 -4.30
C VAL A 204 -5.51 -2.58 -4.95
N ASP A 205 -4.46 -1.98 -4.38
CA ASP A 205 -3.84 -0.77 -4.94
C ASP A 205 -3.22 -1.04 -6.32
N THR A 206 -2.66 -2.23 -6.54
CA THR A 206 -2.09 -2.60 -7.84
C THR A 206 -3.18 -2.82 -8.88
N GLN A 207 -4.28 -3.46 -8.51
CA GLN A 207 -5.43 -3.66 -9.40
C GLN A 207 -6.08 -2.33 -9.80
N MET A 208 -6.23 -1.38 -8.87
CA MET A 208 -6.69 -0.03 -9.20
C MET A 208 -5.68 0.73 -10.06
N TYR A 209 -4.37 0.54 -9.81
CA TYR A 209 -3.34 1.13 -10.64
C TYR A 209 -3.30 0.58 -12.07
N LEU A 210 -3.70 -0.68 -12.30
CA LEU A 210 -3.85 -1.22 -13.64
C LEU A 210 -4.86 -0.41 -14.46
N LEU A 211 -5.94 0.06 -13.82
CA LEU A 211 -6.97 0.91 -14.44
C LEU A 211 -6.52 2.38 -14.59
N ALA A 212 -5.49 2.81 -13.88
CA ALA A 212 -5.12 4.21 -13.78
C ALA A 212 -4.73 4.87 -15.12
N PRO A 213 -3.94 4.26 -16.03
CA PRO A 213 -3.65 4.86 -17.34
C PRO A 213 -4.90 5.12 -18.16
N PHE A 214 -5.87 4.21 -18.11
CA PHE A 214 -7.14 4.41 -18.80
C PHE A 214 -7.92 5.57 -18.20
N MET A 215 -8.00 5.66 -16.86
CA MET A 215 -8.63 6.78 -16.17
C MET A 215 -7.94 8.12 -16.46
N LEU A 216 -6.60 8.14 -16.49
CA LEU A 216 -5.80 9.32 -16.84
C LEU A 216 -6.07 9.76 -18.28
N TYR A 217 -6.09 8.82 -19.22
CA TYR A 217 -6.39 9.11 -20.62
C TYR A 217 -7.80 9.70 -20.78
N LEU A 218 -8.80 9.11 -20.11
CA LEU A 218 -10.17 9.61 -20.13
C LEU A 218 -10.29 11.00 -19.50
N VAL A 219 -9.63 11.24 -18.34
CA VAL A 219 -9.74 12.52 -17.64
C VAL A 219 -9.09 13.67 -18.41
N ILE A 220 -8.00 13.38 -19.15
CA ILE A 220 -7.34 14.36 -20.04
C ILE A 220 -8.25 14.70 -21.22
N LYS A 221 -8.92 13.71 -21.84
CA LYS A 221 -9.77 13.94 -23.02
C LYS A 221 -11.16 14.50 -22.70
N LYS A 222 -11.80 13.97 -21.66
CA LYS A 222 -13.19 14.27 -21.28
C LYS A 222 -13.31 14.39 -19.75
N PRO A 223 -12.79 15.48 -19.14
CA PRO A 223 -12.70 15.60 -17.69
C PRO A 223 -14.06 15.52 -16.99
N ARG A 224 -15.08 16.25 -17.47
CA ARG A 224 -16.42 16.27 -16.86
C ARG A 224 -17.11 14.90 -16.90
N GLY A 225 -17.09 14.25 -18.07
CA GLY A 225 -17.68 12.92 -18.25
C GLY A 225 -16.95 11.85 -17.44
N THR A 226 -15.63 11.95 -17.35
CA THR A 226 -14.82 11.04 -16.52
C THR A 226 -15.14 11.21 -15.05
N ILE A 227 -15.18 12.44 -14.53
CA ILE A 227 -15.55 12.68 -13.13
C ILE A 227 -16.94 12.13 -12.81
N ALA A 228 -17.93 12.36 -13.68
CA ALA A 228 -19.27 11.79 -13.52
C ALA A 228 -19.24 10.25 -13.47
N LEU A 229 -18.48 9.61 -14.36
CA LEU A 229 -18.27 8.16 -14.34
C LEU A 229 -17.61 7.69 -13.04
N LEU A 230 -16.59 8.39 -12.54
CA LEU A 230 -15.90 8.01 -11.31
C LEU A 230 -16.82 8.15 -10.09
N ILE A 231 -17.64 9.20 -10.04
CA ILE A 231 -18.66 9.36 -8.99
C ILE A 231 -19.68 8.23 -9.06
N LEU A 232 -20.14 7.86 -10.26
CA LEU A 232 -21.04 6.73 -10.44
C LEU A 232 -20.42 5.41 -9.94
N LEU A 233 -19.13 5.17 -10.24
CA LEU A 233 -18.41 4.00 -9.74
C LEU A 233 -18.26 4.00 -8.22
N ILE A 234 -18.06 5.16 -7.59
CA ILE A 234 -18.04 5.31 -6.13
C ILE A 234 -19.40 4.93 -5.55
N VAL A 235 -20.49 5.47 -6.09
CA VAL A 235 -21.86 5.15 -5.65
C VAL A 235 -22.16 3.67 -5.85
N ALA A 236 -21.76 3.09 -6.99
CA ALA A 236 -21.93 1.67 -7.26
C ALA A 236 -21.15 0.80 -6.27
N SER A 237 -19.89 1.13 -5.96
CA SER A 237 -19.06 0.44 -4.96
C SER A 237 -19.71 0.46 -3.56
N CYS A 238 -20.22 1.61 -3.13
CA CYS A 238 -20.97 1.74 -1.88
C CYS A 238 -22.25 0.89 -1.90
N GLY A 239 -23.00 0.92 -3.01
CA GLY A 239 -24.21 0.12 -3.21
C GLY A 239 -23.94 -1.39 -3.19
N PHE A 240 -22.86 -1.84 -3.84
CA PHE A 240 -22.42 -3.25 -3.80
C PHE A 240 -22.03 -3.67 -2.38
N THR A 241 -21.29 -2.83 -1.66
CA THR A 241 -20.93 -3.10 -0.27
C THR A 241 -22.17 -3.24 0.59
N PHE A 242 -23.14 -2.32 0.46
CA PHE A 242 -24.42 -2.39 1.16
C PHE A 242 -25.20 -3.65 0.81
N GLY A 243 -25.31 -3.98 -0.48
CA GLY A 243 -26.00 -5.19 -0.94
C GLY A 243 -25.36 -6.47 -0.40
N ILE A 244 -24.02 -6.58 -0.41
CA ILE A 244 -23.31 -7.73 0.16
C ILE A 244 -23.58 -7.85 1.65
N SER A 245 -23.56 -6.74 2.40
CA SER A 245 -23.86 -6.74 3.83
C SER A 245 -25.26 -7.27 4.11
N LEU A 246 -26.27 -6.87 3.31
CA LEU A 246 -27.64 -7.37 3.43
C LEU A 246 -27.78 -8.85 3.05
N PHE A 247 -27.31 -9.25 1.86
CA PHE A 247 -27.59 -10.57 1.31
C PHE A 247 -26.68 -11.69 1.84
N LYS A 248 -25.48 -11.37 2.35
CA LYS A 248 -24.56 -12.37 2.92
C LYS A 248 -24.63 -12.45 4.44
N GLU A 249 -25.54 -11.70 5.06
CA GLU A 249 -25.72 -11.57 6.50
C GLU A 249 -24.37 -11.29 7.17
N VAL A 250 -23.63 -10.35 6.57
CA VAL A 250 -22.36 -9.91 7.14
C VAL A 250 -22.75 -8.98 8.28
N GLY A 251 -22.78 -9.50 9.50
CA GLY A 251 -23.00 -8.69 10.69
C GLY A 251 -21.99 -7.53 10.78
N PRO A 252 -22.19 -6.57 11.70
CA PRO A 252 -21.28 -5.45 11.90
C PRO A 252 -19.84 -5.96 12.01
N ALA A 253 -18.86 -5.28 11.39
CA ALA A 253 -17.48 -5.77 11.30
C ALA A 253 -16.83 -6.17 12.65
N ILE A 254 -17.38 -5.67 13.76
CA ILE A 254 -16.91 -5.87 15.15
C ILE A 254 -17.58 -7.09 15.83
N ILE A 255 -18.81 -7.45 15.43
CA ILE A 255 -19.66 -8.45 16.14
C ILE A 255 -20.05 -9.63 15.21
N GLY A 256 -19.97 -9.43 13.90
CA GLY A 256 -20.34 -10.41 12.88
C GLY A 256 -19.27 -11.47 12.60
N ASN A 257 -19.58 -12.35 11.64
CA ASN A 257 -18.65 -13.37 11.19
C ASN A 257 -17.44 -12.74 10.47
N THR A 258 -16.32 -12.62 11.18
CA THR A 258 -15.07 -11.99 10.72
C THR A 258 -14.56 -12.60 9.41
N ASN A 259 -14.69 -13.91 9.23
CA ASN A 259 -14.28 -14.58 7.98
C ASN A 259 -15.13 -14.13 6.77
N LYS A 260 -16.45 -13.95 6.95
CA LYS A 260 -17.31 -13.40 5.89
C LYS A 260 -16.97 -11.94 5.59
N VAL A 261 -16.74 -11.12 6.62
CA VAL A 261 -16.32 -9.71 6.47
C VAL A 261 -15.03 -9.64 5.67
N MET A 262 -14.02 -10.40 6.08
CA MET A 262 -12.72 -10.46 5.43
C MET A 262 -12.85 -10.84 3.97
N LYS A 263 -13.55 -11.94 3.67
CA LYS A 263 -13.68 -12.50 2.32
C LYS A 263 -14.47 -11.62 1.35
N TYR A 264 -15.58 -11.02 1.78
CA TYR A 264 -16.52 -10.38 0.87
C TYR A 264 -16.44 -8.85 0.85
N ILE A 265 -15.99 -8.23 1.94
CA ILE A 265 -16.02 -6.76 2.11
C ILE A 265 -14.62 -6.18 2.25
N TYR A 266 -13.78 -6.75 3.11
CA TYR A 266 -12.56 -6.06 3.54
C TYR A 266 -11.43 -6.12 2.52
N VAL A 267 -11.18 -7.29 1.91
CA VAL A 267 -10.04 -7.49 0.99
C VAL A 267 -10.39 -7.33 -0.48
N THR A 268 -11.68 -7.20 -0.80
CA THR A 268 -12.16 -7.16 -2.18
C THR A 268 -11.99 -5.77 -2.78
N THR A 269 -11.59 -5.73 -4.06
CA THR A 269 -11.23 -4.47 -4.72
C THR A 269 -12.44 -3.61 -5.02
N TYR A 270 -13.56 -4.22 -5.40
CA TYR A 270 -14.77 -3.49 -5.78
C TYR A 270 -15.48 -2.82 -4.59
N THR A 271 -15.31 -3.28 -3.36
CA THR A 271 -15.83 -2.62 -2.15
C THR A 271 -14.87 -1.55 -1.61
N ARG A 272 -13.56 -1.72 -1.86
CA ARG A 272 -12.49 -0.81 -1.40
C ARG A 272 -12.01 0.16 -2.47
N ALA A 273 -12.64 0.18 -3.64
CA ALA A 273 -12.30 1.09 -4.74
C ALA A 273 -12.59 2.56 -4.40
N THR A 274 -13.63 2.81 -3.60
CA THR A 274 -14.12 4.16 -3.25
C THR A 274 -13.01 5.14 -2.80
N PRO A 275 -12.23 4.87 -1.73
CA PRO A 275 -11.18 5.79 -1.27
C PRO A 275 -10.11 6.06 -2.34
N TRP A 276 -9.75 5.04 -3.12
CA TRP A 276 -8.77 5.20 -4.19
C TRP A 276 -9.28 6.13 -5.30
N LEU A 277 -10.54 5.95 -5.72
CA LEU A 277 -11.19 6.82 -6.71
C LEU A 277 -11.34 8.25 -6.21
N MET A 278 -11.70 8.45 -4.94
CA MET A 278 -11.76 9.78 -4.32
C MET A 278 -10.39 10.46 -4.34
N GLY A 279 -9.33 9.73 -4.00
CA GLY A 279 -7.96 10.20 -4.11
C GLY A 279 -7.60 10.63 -5.54
N PHE A 280 -7.96 9.82 -6.54
CA PHE A 280 -7.73 10.13 -7.94
C PHE A 280 -8.40 11.45 -8.37
N ILE A 281 -9.68 11.64 -8.01
CA ILE A 281 -10.44 12.86 -8.30
C ILE A 281 -9.79 14.08 -7.61
N LEU A 282 -9.41 13.94 -6.34
CA LEU A 282 -8.74 14.99 -5.58
C LEU A 282 -7.41 15.41 -6.24
N GLY A 283 -6.59 14.44 -6.64
CA GLY A 283 -5.31 14.71 -7.30
C GLY A 283 -5.47 15.37 -8.66
N PHE A 284 -6.51 15.01 -9.42
CA PHE A 284 -6.87 15.68 -10.67
C PHE A 284 -7.29 17.15 -10.42
N GLY A 285 -8.17 17.38 -9.44
CA GLY A 285 -8.65 18.72 -9.09
C GLY A 285 -7.50 19.65 -8.68
N LEU A 286 -6.63 19.17 -7.79
CA LEU A 286 -5.48 19.95 -7.32
C LEU A 286 -4.41 20.17 -8.40
N ALA A 287 -4.15 19.18 -9.26
CA ALA A 287 -3.22 19.36 -10.38
C ALA A 287 -3.72 20.43 -11.37
N ARG A 288 -5.03 20.44 -11.67
CA ARG A 288 -5.63 21.45 -12.53
C ARG A 288 -5.53 22.85 -11.92
N SER A 289 -5.87 22.99 -10.63
CA SER A 289 -5.74 24.26 -9.92
C SER A 289 -4.29 24.76 -9.88
N ALA A 290 -3.32 23.87 -9.68
CA ALA A 290 -1.89 24.23 -9.71
C ALA A 290 -1.45 24.75 -11.09
N GLY A 291 -1.87 24.09 -12.18
CA GLY A 291 -1.59 24.55 -13.54
C GLY A 291 -2.20 25.93 -13.85
N HIS A 292 -3.42 26.20 -13.39
CA HIS A 292 -4.05 27.52 -13.55
C HIS A 292 -3.31 28.62 -12.75
N ILE A 293 -2.67 28.26 -11.62
CA ILE A 293 -1.85 29.19 -10.82
C ILE A 293 -0.51 29.47 -11.52
N GLU A 294 0.10 28.49 -12.17
CA GLU A 294 1.33 28.72 -12.95
C GLU A 294 1.07 29.54 -14.21
N GLU A 295 -0.01 29.27 -14.94
CA GLU A 295 -0.43 30.08 -16.10
C GLU A 295 -0.76 31.51 -15.68
N SER A 296 -1.50 31.72 -14.57
CA SER A 296 -1.83 33.08 -14.11
C SER A 296 -0.61 33.87 -13.62
N LYS A 297 0.41 33.21 -13.07
CA LYS A 297 1.71 33.84 -12.72
C LYS A 297 2.55 34.18 -13.94
N GLN A 298 2.45 33.42 -15.03
CA GLN A 298 3.14 33.74 -16.29
C GLN A 298 2.47 34.89 -17.06
N VAL A 299 1.16 35.11 -16.86
CA VAL A 299 0.40 36.22 -17.48
C VAL A 299 0.57 37.54 -16.72
N LEU A 300 1.11 37.53 -15.50
CA LEU A 300 1.47 38.73 -14.73
C LEU A 300 3.00 38.94 -14.64
N PRO A 301 3.75 39.10 -15.77
CA PRO A 301 5.08 39.67 -15.68
C PRO A 301 4.90 41.21 -15.56
N TYR A 302 5.44 41.78 -14.48
CA TYR A 302 5.55 43.23 -14.20
C TYR A 302 4.29 43.91 -13.62
N VAL A 303 4.19 43.89 -12.29
CA VAL A 303 3.90 45.08 -11.48
C VAL A 303 4.92 45.14 -10.35
#